data_AF-A0A3B6GUL2-F1
#
_entry.id   AF-A0A3B6GUL2-F1
#
_cell.length_a   1.000
_cell.length_b   1.000
_cell.length_c   1.000
_cell.angle_alpha   90.00
_cell.angle_beta   90.00
_cell.angle_gamma   90.00
#
_symmetry.space_group_name_H-M   'P 1'
#
loop_
_entity.id
_entity.type
_entity.pdbx_description
1 polymer ?
#
loop_
_entity_poly.entity_id
_entity_poly.type
_entity_poly.pdbx_seq_one_letter_code
_entity_poly.pdbx_strand_id
1 'polypeptide(L)'
;MDMARYVAFHQQWIAGQQAGLRELAEAAANAAAERATDAELRAVVERCMRGYQEYAASRRAMARENGAAFVAPPWCTAFENSVLWLGGCRPSLAIRLLYSISGEGLEEDIEEFVSGRGRGLAEEMGLIGITATQLQQINDLHRCTLRDEGYLTERLASLQENIADRPLLPIVRERAAAAAALVGQGRSAKRDDIAGRLAAAESSGGLAAEVDAAMESYSAGLARLLEEADELRMSTARALATEILTPRQAVEMLVAAKQLHLAVRDWSRRKEEGAQNARLPRAAAATTAPSG
;
A
#
# COMPACT_ATOMS: atom_id res chain seq x y z
N MET A 1 -6.62 11.77 18.42
CA MET A 1 -6.15 10.59 17.66
C MET A 1 -4.64 10.67 17.57
N ASP A 2 -3.93 9.65 18.08
CA ASP A 2 -2.48 9.73 18.21
C ASP A 2 -1.77 9.34 16.91
N MET A 3 -1.57 10.32 16.03
CA MET A 3 -0.78 10.15 14.80
C MET A 3 0.61 9.58 15.06
N ALA A 4 1.21 9.84 16.24
CA ALA A 4 2.52 9.30 16.59
C ALA A 4 2.45 7.77 16.72
N ARG A 5 1.37 7.22 17.27
CA ARG A 5 1.14 5.77 17.36
C ARG A 5 1.08 5.11 15.99
N TYR A 6 0.39 5.70 15.01
CA TYR A 6 0.32 5.15 13.65
C TYR A 6 1.66 5.22 12.91
N VAL A 7 2.40 6.32 13.09
CA VAL A 7 3.75 6.47 12.56
C VAL A 7 4.69 5.42 13.16
N ALA A 8 4.66 5.23 14.49
CA ALA A 8 5.48 4.23 15.19
C ALA A 8 5.15 2.80 14.72
N PHE A 9 3.86 2.48 14.58
CA PHE A 9 3.42 1.20 14.02
C PHE A 9 3.98 0.97 12.60
N HIS A 10 3.89 1.97 11.73
CA HIS A 10 4.43 1.86 10.37
C HIS A 10 5.96 1.76 10.37
N GLN A 11 6.66 2.47 11.25
CA GLN A 11 8.12 2.34 11.39
C GLN A 11 8.53 0.94 11.85
N GLN A 12 7.80 0.37 12.81
CA GLN A 12 8.01 -1.01 13.25
C GLN A 12 7.79 -2.01 12.11
N TRP A 13 6.75 -1.80 11.30
CA TRP A 13 6.51 -2.59 10.10
C TRP A 13 7.70 -2.56 9.13
N ILE A 14 8.21 -1.38 8.80
CA ILE A 14 9.36 -1.21 7.91
C ILE A 14 10.63 -1.85 8.49
N ALA A 15 10.89 -1.69 9.78
CA ALA A 15 12.01 -2.36 10.45
C ALA A 15 11.88 -3.90 10.36
N GLY A 16 10.67 -4.42 10.53
CA GLY A 16 10.37 -5.85 10.32
C GLY A 16 10.63 -6.31 8.89
N GLN A 17 10.31 -5.48 7.88
CA GLN A 17 10.64 -5.79 6.48
C GLN A 17 12.14 -5.85 6.23
N GLN A 18 12.93 -4.95 6.82
CA GLN A 18 14.39 -4.95 6.72
C GLN A 18 15.00 -6.17 7.41
N ALA A 19 14.55 -6.52 8.61
CA ALA A 19 15.01 -7.70 9.33
C ALA A 19 14.67 -8.99 8.56
N GLY A 20 13.43 -9.11 8.08
CA GLY A 20 13.00 -10.26 7.29
C GLY A 20 13.72 -10.38 5.95
N LEU A 21 14.09 -9.26 5.31
CA LEU A 21 14.93 -9.29 4.10
C LEU A 21 16.32 -9.86 4.40
N ARG A 22 16.96 -9.48 5.50
CA ARG A 22 18.28 -10.02 5.88
C ARG A 22 18.21 -11.53 6.08
N GLU A 23 17.20 -12.00 6.81
CA GLU A 23 16.99 -13.42 7.07
C GLU A 23 16.73 -14.21 5.78
N LEU A 24 15.84 -13.72 4.91
CA LEU A 24 15.56 -14.34 3.62
C LEU A 24 16.78 -14.35 2.69
N ALA A 25 17.57 -13.28 2.67
CA ALA A 25 18.79 -13.22 1.87
C ALA A 25 19.86 -14.20 2.36
N GLU A 26 20.00 -14.38 3.69
CA GLU A 26 20.86 -15.41 4.27
C GLU A 26 20.38 -16.81 3.91
N ALA A 27 19.07 -17.07 4.00
CA ALA A 27 18.46 -18.33 3.58
C ALA A 27 18.70 -18.61 2.09
N ALA A 28 18.56 -17.60 1.23
CA ALA A 28 18.84 -17.70 -0.21
C ALA A 28 20.32 -18.03 -0.48
N ALA A 29 21.26 -17.37 0.21
CA ALA A 29 22.69 -17.63 0.09
C ALA A 29 23.07 -19.05 0.55
N ASN A 30 22.45 -19.53 1.64
CA ASN A 30 22.64 -20.88 2.12
C ASN A 30 22.04 -21.93 1.16
N ALA A 31 20.87 -21.65 0.57
CA ALA A 31 20.27 -22.51 -0.45
C ALA A 31 21.14 -22.59 -1.71
N ALA A 32 21.66 -21.45 -2.18
CA ALA A 32 22.54 -21.38 -3.36
C ALA A 32 23.84 -22.18 -3.17
N ALA A 33 24.31 -22.30 -1.93
CA ALA A 33 25.50 -23.07 -1.60
C ALA A 33 25.22 -24.48 -1.07
N GLU A 34 23.99 -24.98 -1.23
CA GLU A 34 23.55 -26.32 -0.80
C GLU A 34 23.73 -26.57 0.71
N ARG A 35 23.69 -25.51 1.52
CA ARG A 35 23.83 -25.56 2.99
C ARG A 35 22.52 -25.47 3.74
N ALA A 36 21.40 -25.26 3.04
CA ALA A 36 20.06 -25.20 3.62
C ALA A 36 19.18 -26.32 3.09
N THR A 37 18.43 -26.93 3.99
CA THR A 37 17.40 -27.93 3.66
C THR A 37 16.07 -27.26 3.31
N ASP A 38 15.24 -27.96 2.55
CA ASP A 38 13.86 -27.52 2.26
C ASP A 38 13.02 -27.24 3.51
N ALA A 39 13.29 -27.95 4.62
CA ALA A 39 12.62 -27.74 5.90
C ALA A 39 13.03 -26.40 6.53
N GLU A 40 14.31 -26.05 6.49
CA GLU A 40 14.82 -24.77 6.97
C GLU A 40 14.29 -23.60 6.13
N LEU A 41 14.31 -23.73 4.80
CA LEU A 41 13.77 -22.71 3.90
C LEU A 41 12.27 -22.51 4.12
N ARG A 42 11.49 -23.60 4.26
CA ARG A 42 10.06 -23.52 4.58
C ARG A 42 9.81 -22.84 5.92
N ALA A 43 10.66 -23.08 6.93
CA ALA A 43 10.54 -22.41 8.22
C ALA A 43 10.76 -20.89 8.12
N VAL A 44 11.71 -20.44 7.29
CA VAL A 44 11.94 -19.01 7.03
C VAL A 44 10.76 -18.39 6.27
N VAL A 45 10.22 -19.08 5.26
CA VAL A 45 9.03 -18.64 4.51
C VAL A 45 7.82 -18.48 5.43
N GLU A 46 7.53 -19.48 6.27
CA GLU A 46 6.40 -19.42 7.23
C GLU A 46 6.57 -18.31 8.26
N ARG A 47 7.80 -18.05 8.72
CA ARG A 47 8.09 -16.93 9.61
C ARG A 47 7.83 -15.58 8.92
N CYS A 48 8.24 -15.44 7.67
CA CYS A 48 7.94 -14.26 6.88
C CYS A 48 6.42 -14.07 6.69
N MET A 49 5.68 -15.14 6.38
CA MET A 49 4.21 -15.09 6.21
C MET A 49 3.50 -14.72 7.51
N ARG A 50 3.98 -15.24 8.65
CA ARG A 50 3.48 -14.86 9.97
C ARG A 50 3.67 -13.38 10.25
N GLY A 51 4.82 -12.80 9.89
CA GLY A 51 5.06 -11.36 10.04
C GLY A 51 4.07 -10.51 9.23
N TYR A 52 3.72 -10.91 8.00
CA TYR A 52 2.66 -10.24 7.23
C TYR A 52 1.28 -10.39 7.89
N GLN A 53 0.97 -11.58 8.42
CA GLN A 53 -0.29 -11.85 9.10
C GLN A 53 -0.46 -11.02 10.38
N GLU A 54 0.58 -10.92 11.20
CA GLU A 54 0.61 -10.10 12.42
C GLU A 54 0.45 -8.60 12.10
N TYR A 55 1.09 -8.14 11.01
CA TYR A 55 0.91 -6.78 10.51
C TYR A 55 -0.53 -6.52 10.08
N ALA A 56 -1.13 -7.41 9.26
CA ALA A 56 -2.51 -7.28 8.81
C ALA A 56 -3.50 -7.26 9.99
N ALA A 57 -3.31 -8.14 10.99
CA ALA A 57 -4.15 -8.18 12.19
C ALA A 57 -4.05 -6.89 13.02
N SER A 58 -2.83 -6.39 13.22
CA SER A 58 -2.59 -5.14 13.96
C SER A 58 -3.16 -3.93 13.22
N ARG A 59 -2.95 -3.89 11.89
CA ARG A 59 -3.46 -2.84 11.02
C ARG A 59 -4.98 -2.80 11.01
N ARG A 60 -5.64 -3.96 10.94
CA ARG A 60 -7.10 -4.09 11.04
C ARG A 60 -7.65 -3.45 12.30
N ALA A 61 -7.02 -3.69 13.45
CA ALA A 61 -7.45 -3.10 14.72
C ALA A 61 -7.35 -1.57 14.70
N MET A 62 -6.25 -1.02 14.18
CA MET A 62 -6.05 0.43 14.10
C MET A 62 -6.93 1.11 13.03
N ALA A 63 -7.14 0.45 11.89
CA ALA A 63 -7.96 0.97 10.80
C ALA A 63 -9.43 1.15 11.19
N ARG A 64 -9.94 0.37 12.16
CA ARG A 64 -11.29 0.57 12.72
C ARG A 64 -11.44 1.91 13.44
N GLU A 65 -10.34 2.50 13.90
CA GLU A 65 -10.35 3.84 14.50
C GLU A 65 -10.21 4.95 13.44
N ASN A 66 -9.53 4.68 12.31
CA ASN A 66 -9.38 5.61 11.20
C ASN A 66 -9.04 4.89 9.89
N GLY A 67 -10.05 4.50 9.10
CA GLY A 67 -9.81 3.82 7.83
C GLY A 67 -9.12 4.73 6.82
N ALA A 68 -9.49 6.01 6.79
CA ALA A 68 -8.95 6.99 5.86
C ALA A 68 -7.42 7.16 6.00
N ALA A 69 -6.91 7.24 7.23
CA ALA A 69 -5.47 7.36 7.48
C ALA A 69 -4.67 6.12 7.06
N PHE A 70 -5.28 4.94 6.94
CA PHE A 70 -4.59 3.75 6.46
C PHE A 70 -4.75 3.53 4.95
N VAL A 71 -5.74 4.14 4.31
CA VAL A 71 -5.89 4.13 2.84
C VAL A 71 -5.08 5.26 2.18
N ALA A 72 -4.97 6.41 2.85
CA ALA A 72 -4.15 7.56 2.44
C ALA A 72 -3.16 7.95 3.57
N PRO A 73 -2.13 7.13 3.84
CA PRO A 73 -1.22 7.34 4.95
C PRO A 73 -0.41 8.64 4.85
N PRO A 74 -0.55 9.57 5.83
CA PRO A 74 0.21 10.81 5.85
C PRO A 74 1.69 10.59 6.21
N TRP A 75 2.08 9.40 6.66
CA TRP A 75 3.46 9.00 6.92
C TRP A 75 4.18 8.41 5.69
N CYS A 76 3.48 8.33 4.57
CA CYS A 76 4.03 7.97 3.26
C CYS A 76 4.24 9.23 2.42
N THR A 77 5.28 9.20 1.59
CA THR A 77 5.52 10.24 0.57
C THR A 77 4.38 10.26 -0.47
N ALA A 78 4.27 11.35 -1.24
CA ALA A 78 3.28 11.43 -2.32
C ALA A 78 3.42 10.31 -3.36
N PHE A 79 4.65 9.93 -3.70
CA PHE A 79 4.90 8.84 -4.66
C PHE A 79 4.53 7.47 -4.08
N GLU A 80 4.88 7.19 -2.81
CA GLU A 80 4.42 5.95 -2.15
C GLU A 80 2.89 5.88 -2.15
N ASN A 81 2.20 6.96 -1.78
CA ASN A 81 0.74 7.03 -1.82
C ASN A 81 0.17 6.77 -3.22
N SER A 82 0.84 7.24 -4.28
CA SER A 82 0.36 7.05 -5.67
C SER A 82 0.38 5.60 -6.16
N VAL A 83 1.17 4.73 -5.51
CA VAL A 83 1.29 3.31 -5.89
C VAL A 83 0.56 2.37 -4.91
N LEU A 84 -0.12 2.92 -3.91
CA LEU A 84 -0.99 2.13 -3.03
C LEU A 84 -2.34 1.87 -3.68
N TRP A 85 -2.85 0.67 -3.47
CA TRP A 85 -4.22 0.26 -3.76
C TRP A 85 -4.87 -0.17 -2.44
N LEU A 86 -5.96 0.46 -2.02
CA LEU A 86 -6.60 0.16 -0.72
C LEU A 86 -5.58 0.06 0.43
N GLY A 87 -4.71 1.07 0.53
CA GLY A 87 -3.69 1.18 1.59
C GLY A 87 -2.47 0.26 1.48
N GLY A 88 -2.37 -0.64 0.51
CA GLY A 88 -1.21 -1.55 0.37
C GLY A 88 -0.84 -1.79 -1.08
N CYS A 89 0.05 -2.76 -1.34
CA CYS A 89 0.32 -3.17 -2.72
C CYS A 89 -0.93 -3.82 -3.33
N ARG A 90 -1.09 -3.73 -4.65
CA ARG A 90 -2.11 -4.51 -5.35
C ARG A 90 -1.65 -5.99 -5.43
N PRO A 91 -2.43 -6.98 -4.98
CA PRO A 91 -2.01 -8.39 -4.87
C PRO A 91 -1.39 -8.99 -6.13
N SER A 92 -1.94 -8.68 -7.31
CA SER A 92 -1.45 -9.11 -8.62
C SER A 92 -0.01 -8.65 -8.92
N LEU A 93 0.50 -7.62 -8.22
CA LEU A 93 1.90 -7.22 -8.36
C LEU A 93 2.87 -8.29 -7.86
N ALA A 94 2.50 -9.09 -6.85
CA ALA A 94 3.34 -10.20 -6.40
C ALA A 94 3.47 -11.26 -7.49
N ILE A 95 2.38 -11.55 -8.21
CA ILE A 95 2.35 -12.49 -9.33
C ILE A 95 3.13 -11.94 -10.53
N ARG A 96 2.94 -10.66 -10.86
CA ARG A 96 3.68 -9.98 -11.94
C ARG A 96 5.17 -9.90 -11.67
N LEU A 97 5.55 -9.67 -10.41
CA LEU A 97 6.93 -9.76 -9.98
C LEU A 97 7.47 -11.15 -10.29
N LEU A 98 6.78 -12.20 -9.84
CA LEU A 98 7.16 -13.59 -10.08
C LEU A 98 7.37 -13.89 -11.57
N TYR A 99 6.46 -13.49 -12.47
CA TYR A 99 6.68 -13.65 -13.91
C TYR A 99 7.94 -12.94 -14.40
N SER A 100 8.21 -11.74 -13.89
CA SER A 100 9.37 -10.94 -14.31
C SER A 100 10.66 -11.64 -13.91
N ILE A 101 10.78 -12.05 -12.65
CA ILE A 101 11.98 -12.73 -12.13
C ILE A 101 12.12 -14.17 -12.64
N SER A 102 11.03 -14.81 -13.10
CA SER A 102 11.07 -16.13 -13.76
C SER A 102 11.53 -16.05 -15.21
N GLY A 103 11.40 -14.89 -15.85
CA GLY A 103 11.88 -14.68 -17.22
C GLY A 103 13.37 -14.34 -17.30
N GLU A 104 14.01 -13.99 -16.18
CA GLU A 104 15.45 -13.75 -16.12
C GLU A 104 16.21 -15.06 -16.38
N GLY A 105 17.21 -15.03 -17.26
CA GLY A 105 18.01 -16.21 -17.65
C GLY A 105 17.31 -17.17 -18.63
N LEU A 106 16.00 -17.00 -18.89
CA LEU A 106 15.26 -17.88 -19.79
C LEU A 106 15.77 -17.81 -21.25
N GLU A 107 16.19 -16.63 -21.70
CA GLU A 107 16.77 -16.46 -23.04
C GLU A 107 18.07 -17.26 -23.20
N GLU A 108 18.91 -17.26 -22.16
CA GLU A 108 20.18 -18.00 -22.13
C GLU A 108 19.94 -19.52 -22.18
N ASP A 109 18.96 -20.01 -21.40
CA ASP A 109 18.58 -21.44 -21.40
C ASP A 109 18.04 -21.89 -22.76
N ILE A 110 17.21 -21.06 -23.42
CA ILE A 110 16.67 -21.34 -24.75
C ILE A 110 17.79 -21.37 -25.79
N GLU A 111 18.75 -20.43 -25.72
CA GLU A 111 19.91 -20.41 -26.62
C GLU A 111 20.80 -21.64 -26.42
N GLU A 112 21.02 -22.07 -25.18
CA GLU A 112 21.80 -23.26 -24.86
C GLU A 112 21.13 -24.53 -25.40
N PHE A 113 19.79 -24.62 -25.25
CA PHE A 113 18.98 -25.71 -25.80
C PHE A 113 19.02 -25.74 -27.34
N VAL A 114 18.73 -24.62 -28.00
CA VAL A 114 18.73 -24.51 -29.48
C VAL A 114 20.13 -24.80 -30.05
N SER A 115 21.18 -24.41 -29.32
CA SER A 115 22.57 -24.70 -29.68
C SER A 115 22.99 -26.15 -29.44
N GLY A 116 22.12 -27.00 -28.86
CA GLY A 116 22.40 -28.39 -28.53
C GLY A 116 23.44 -28.56 -27.41
N ARG A 117 23.67 -27.52 -26.60
CA ARG A 117 24.66 -27.50 -25.52
C ARG A 117 24.05 -27.81 -24.14
N GLY A 118 22.74 -27.59 -23.99
CA GLY A 118 22.04 -27.70 -22.70
C GLY A 118 21.55 -29.11 -22.36
N ARG A 119 21.33 -29.36 -21.06
CA ARG A 119 20.45 -30.44 -20.61
C ARG A 119 19.06 -30.17 -21.22
N GLY A 120 18.36 -31.18 -21.73
CA GLY A 120 17.06 -30.97 -22.38
C GLY A 120 16.09 -30.14 -21.53
N LEU A 121 15.10 -29.48 -22.17
CA LEU A 121 14.09 -28.53 -21.63
C LEU A 121 13.24 -29.01 -20.42
N ALA A 122 13.62 -30.08 -19.74
CA ALA A 122 12.67 -30.93 -19.07
C ALA A 122 12.13 -30.39 -17.74
N GLU A 123 12.87 -29.66 -16.89
CA GLU A 123 12.36 -29.46 -15.52
C GLU A 123 12.51 -28.06 -14.91
N GLU A 124 13.52 -27.25 -15.23
CA GLU A 124 13.68 -25.91 -14.65
C GLU A 124 14.26 -24.96 -15.69
N MET A 125 13.53 -23.87 -16.02
CA MET A 125 14.00 -22.81 -16.93
C MET A 125 13.89 -21.45 -16.26
N GLY A 126 14.81 -20.56 -16.61
CA GLY A 126 15.00 -19.26 -15.97
C GLY A 126 15.61 -19.40 -14.57
N LEU A 127 16.06 -18.28 -14.01
CA LEU A 127 16.81 -18.21 -12.76
C LEU A 127 16.11 -18.91 -11.57
N ILE A 128 14.77 -18.89 -11.57
CA ILE A 128 13.92 -19.45 -10.50
C ILE A 128 13.46 -20.88 -10.80
N GLY A 129 13.52 -21.31 -12.06
CA GLY A 129 13.10 -22.67 -12.43
C GLY A 129 11.61 -22.95 -12.27
N ILE A 130 10.73 -22.04 -12.70
CA ILE A 130 9.27 -22.27 -12.61
C ILE A 130 8.84 -23.36 -13.60
N THR A 131 8.26 -24.44 -13.11
CA THR A 131 7.76 -25.54 -13.94
C THR A 131 6.49 -25.17 -14.71
N ALA A 132 6.17 -25.90 -15.78
CA ALA A 132 4.93 -25.68 -16.54
C ALA A 132 3.66 -25.87 -15.68
N THR A 133 3.66 -26.82 -14.75
CA THR A 133 2.55 -27.04 -13.81
C THR A 133 2.39 -25.87 -12.85
N GLN A 134 3.50 -25.39 -12.26
CA GLN A 134 3.48 -24.20 -11.41
C GLN A 134 2.99 -22.97 -12.19
N LEU A 135 3.45 -22.78 -13.43
CA LEU A 135 3.01 -21.66 -14.26
C LEU A 135 1.50 -21.70 -14.52
N GLN A 136 0.93 -22.87 -14.77
CA GLN A 136 -0.52 -23.03 -14.89
C GLN A 136 -1.25 -22.64 -13.58
N GLN A 137 -0.77 -23.13 -12.43
CA GLN A 137 -1.33 -22.77 -11.12
C GLN A 137 -1.23 -21.26 -10.83
N ILE A 138 -0.10 -20.64 -11.16
CA ILE A 138 0.13 -19.19 -11.02
C ILE A 138 -0.85 -18.42 -11.91
N ASN A 139 -1.06 -18.86 -13.16
CA ASN A 139 -2.02 -18.23 -14.07
C ASN A 139 -3.46 -18.32 -13.56
N ASP A 140 -3.85 -19.46 -13.00
CA ASP A 140 -5.18 -19.64 -12.42
C ASP A 140 -5.38 -18.78 -11.17
N LEU A 141 -4.36 -18.72 -10.29
CA LEU A 141 -4.35 -17.80 -9.15
C LEU A 141 -4.46 -16.34 -9.62
N HIS A 142 -3.72 -15.95 -10.65
CA HIS A 142 -3.75 -14.58 -11.19
C HIS A 142 -5.14 -14.18 -11.68
N ARG A 143 -5.84 -15.07 -12.40
CA ARG A 143 -7.22 -14.82 -12.86
C ARG A 143 -8.17 -14.59 -11.69
N CYS A 144 -8.08 -15.43 -10.65
CA CYS A 144 -8.88 -15.29 -9.44
C CYS A 144 -8.57 -13.97 -8.71
N THR A 145 -7.28 -13.67 -8.50
CA THR A 145 -6.83 -12.42 -7.86
C THR A 145 -7.31 -11.18 -8.62
N LEU A 146 -7.21 -11.17 -9.95
CA LEU A 146 -7.68 -10.03 -10.76
C LEU A 146 -9.19 -9.80 -10.66
N ARG A 147 -9.97 -10.88 -10.63
CA ARG A 147 -11.43 -10.79 -10.44
C ARG A 147 -11.76 -10.16 -9.09
N ASP A 148 -11.13 -10.63 -8.02
CA ASP A 148 -11.41 -10.16 -6.67
C ASP A 148 -10.89 -8.72 -6.44
N GLU A 149 -9.75 -8.35 -7.06
CA GLU A 149 -9.28 -6.97 -7.14
C GLU A 149 -10.27 -6.05 -7.87
N GLY A 150 -10.86 -6.52 -8.98
CA GLY A 150 -11.88 -5.79 -9.73
C GLY A 150 -13.10 -5.51 -8.85
N TYR A 151 -13.60 -6.54 -8.19
CA TYR A 151 -14.73 -6.43 -7.26
C TYR A 151 -14.48 -5.41 -6.13
N LEU A 152 -13.31 -5.46 -5.48
CA LEU A 152 -12.95 -4.50 -4.43
C LEU A 152 -12.78 -3.07 -4.96
N THR A 153 -12.26 -2.92 -6.19
CA THR A 153 -12.13 -1.61 -6.86
C THR A 153 -13.49 -0.99 -7.16
N GLU A 154 -14.44 -1.77 -7.68
CA GLU A 154 -15.83 -1.32 -7.92
C GLU A 154 -16.55 -0.91 -6.64
N ARG A 155 -16.31 -1.63 -5.54
CA ARG A 155 -16.86 -1.26 -4.23
C ARG A 155 -16.24 0.00 -3.66
N LEU A 156 -14.95 0.24 -3.86
CA LEU A 156 -14.32 1.51 -3.50
C LEU A 156 -14.95 2.67 -4.27
N ALA A 157 -15.16 2.51 -5.59
CA ALA A 157 -15.81 3.52 -6.42
C ALA A 157 -17.23 3.81 -5.91
N SER A 158 -18.04 2.76 -5.69
CA SER A 158 -19.37 2.90 -5.09
C SER A 158 -19.34 3.64 -3.75
N LEU A 159 -18.35 3.36 -2.88
CA LEU A 159 -18.23 4.03 -1.59
C LEU A 159 -17.89 5.54 -1.75
N GLN A 160 -17.03 5.87 -2.71
CA GLN A 160 -16.64 7.25 -3.05
C GLN A 160 -17.80 8.05 -3.66
N GLU A 161 -18.62 7.43 -4.51
CA GLU A 161 -19.82 8.05 -5.07
C GLU A 161 -20.88 8.27 -4.00
N ASN A 162 -21.14 7.24 -3.18
CA ASN A 162 -22.18 7.28 -2.17
C ASN A 162 -21.96 8.38 -1.13
N ILE A 163 -20.74 8.57 -0.59
CA ILE A 163 -20.52 9.63 0.41
C ILE A 163 -20.84 11.03 -0.12
N ALA A 164 -20.56 11.29 -1.40
CA ALA A 164 -20.83 12.57 -2.04
C ALA A 164 -22.34 12.81 -2.18
N ASP A 165 -23.06 11.83 -2.71
CA ASP A 165 -24.52 11.91 -2.90
C ASP A 165 -25.27 11.87 -1.57
N ARG A 166 -24.76 11.08 -0.60
CA ARG A 166 -25.34 10.82 0.72
C ARG A 166 -24.23 10.47 1.72
N PRO A 167 -23.86 11.34 2.69
CA PRO A 167 -24.71 12.40 3.26
C PRO A 167 -24.30 13.83 2.87
N LEU A 168 -23.18 14.02 2.16
CA LEU A 168 -22.56 15.34 2.07
C LEU A 168 -23.38 16.35 1.28
N LEU A 169 -23.88 15.99 0.09
CA LEU A 169 -24.67 16.90 -0.74
C LEU A 169 -25.96 17.41 -0.05
N PRO A 170 -26.78 16.56 0.60
CA PRO A 170 -27.90 17.02 1.42
C PRO A 170 -27.49 18.04 2.48
N ILE A 171 -26.43 17.75 3.26
CA ILE A 171 -25.96 18.65 4.32
C ILE A 171 -25.52 20.00 3.75
N VAL A 172 -24.82 20.00 2.60
CA VAL A 172 -24.42 21.24 1.91
C VAL A 172 -25.63 22.05 1.47
N ARG A 173 -26.67 21.40 0.93
CA ARG A 173 -27.91 22.07 0.50
C ARG A 173 -28.69 22.65 1.67
N GLU A 174 -28.79 21.94 2.78
CA GLU A 174 -29.44 22.42 4.00
C GLU A 174 -28.71 23.63 4.58
N ARG A 175 -27.36 23.59 4.61
CA ARG A 175 -26.54 24.76 4.99
C ARG A 175 -26.80 25.96 4.09
N ALA A 176 -26.85 25.75 2.77
CA ALA A 176 -27.11 26.82 1.81
C ALA A 176 -28.53 27.42 2.00
N ALA A 177 -29.54 26.58 2.24
CA ALA A 177 -30.91 27.01 2.48
C ALA A 177 -31.05 27.79 3.81
N ALA A 178 -30.44 27.31 4.89
CA ALA A 178 -30.43 27.99 6.19
C ALA A 178 -29.75 29.37 6.09
N ALA A 179 -28.60 29.44 5.41
CA ALA A 179 -27.91 30.70 5.14
C ALA A 179 -28.78 31.68 4.34
N ALA A 180 -29.46 31.20 3.28
CA ALA A 180 -30.34 32.04 2.47
C ALA A 180 -31.56 32.57 3.26
N ALA A 181 -32.16 31.76 4.14
CA ALA A 181 -33.29 32.16 4.98
C ALA A 181 -32.92 33.29 5.96
N LEU A 182 -31.70 33.24 6.53
CA LEU A 182 -31.19 34.29 7.42
C LEU A 182 -30.99 35.63 6.71
N VAL A 183 -30.54 35.60 5.45
CA VAL A 183 -30.41 36.80 4.60
C VAL A 183 -31.79 37.37 4.25
N GLY A 184 -32.78 36.52 3.95
CA GLY A 184 -34.14 36.93 3.62
C GLY A 184 -34.91 37.58 4.77
N GLN A 185 -34.67 37.14 6.01
CA GLN A 185 -35.28 37.72 7.22
C GLN A 185 -34.61 39.05 7.67
N GLY A 186 -33.47 39.41 7.08
CA GLY A 186 -32.67 40.58 7.44
C GLY A 186 -33.07 41.92 6.81
N ARG A 187 -34.31 42.09 6.30
CA ARG A 187 -34.74 43.36 5.66
C ARG A 187 -34.84 44.56 6.62
N SER A 188 -34.45 44.42 7.90
CA SER A 188 -34.42 45.53 8.88
C SER A 188 -33.18 45.56 9.81
N ALA A 189 -32.13 44.76 9.56
CA ALA A 189 -30.95 44.72 10.44
C ALA A 189 -29.68 45.16 9.70
N LYS A 190 -28.85 45.93 10.39
CA LYS A 190 -27.61 46.59 9.93
C LYS A 190 -26.68 45.58 9.24
N ARG A 191 -26.15 45.95 8.07
CA ARG A 191 -25.29 45.10 7.19
C ARG A 191 -24.05 44.50 7.88
N ASP A 192 -23.63 45.03 9.02
CA ASP A 192 -22.40 44.62 9.73
C ASP A 192 -22.52 43.29 10.51
N ASP A 193 -23.73 42.71 10.64
CA ASP A 193 -23.98 41.50 11.46
C ASP A 193 -24.20 40.20 10.64
N ILE A 194 -24.20 40.29 9.31
CA ILE A 194 -24.49 39.14 8.43
C ILE A 194 -23.39 38.07 8.53
N ALA A 195 -22.12 38.47 8.59
CA ALA A 195 -20.98 37.55 8.74
C ALA A 195 -21.02 36.81 10.09
N GLY A 196 -21.39 37.49 11.17
CA GLY A 196 -21.55 36.89 12.50
C GLY A 196 -22.70 35.88 12.56
N ARG A 197 -23.81 36.18 11.88
CA ARG A 197 -24.98 35.27 11.80
C ARG A 197 -24.76 34.07 10.89
N LEU A 198 -23.99 34.21 9.81
CA LEU A 198 -23.52 33.09 8.98
C LEU A 198 -22.60 32.16 9.79
N ALA A 199 -21.62 32.71 10.52
CA ALA A 199 -20.74 31.93 11.39
C ALA A 199 -21.52 31.24 12.54
N ALA A 200 -22.56 31.89 13.10
CA ALA A 200 -23.41 31.28 14.11
C ALA A 200 -24.30 30.15 13.55
N ALA A 201 -24.77 30.26 12.31
CA ALA A 201 -25.51 29.21 11.61
C ALA A 201 -24.61 28.02 11.21
N GLU A 202 -23.37 28.30 10.81
CA GLU A 202 -22.33 27.27 10.63
C GLU A 202 -22.02 26.52 11.94
N SER A 203 -22.19 27.19 13.09
CA SER A 203 -22.02 26.61 14.43
C SER A 203 -23.23 25.81 14.95
N SER A 204 -24.29 25.61 14.14
CA SER A 204 -25.41 24.76 14.57
C SER A 204 -24.88 23.33 14.80
N GLY A 205 -24.67 22.96 16.06
CA GLY A 205 -23.94 21.74 16.44
C GLY A 205 -24.54 20.44 15.88
N GLY A 206 -25.83 20.44 15.54
CA GLY A 206 -26.51 19.30 14.91
C GLY A 206 -25.95 18.95 13.52
N LEU A 207 -25.83 19.94 12.62
CA LEU A 207 -25.32 19.70 11.26
C LEU A 207 -23.81 19.38 11.24
N ALA A 208 -23.03 19.93 12.17
CA ALA A 208 -21.62 19.55 12.30
C ALA A 208 -21.48 18.08 12.70
N ALA A 209 -22.29 17.62 13.67
CA ALA A 209 -22.32 16.23 14.08
C ALA A 209 -22.79 15.27 12.97
N GLU A 210 -23.69 15.69 12.08
CA GLU A 210 -24.12 14.90 10.93
C GLU A 210 -23.00 14.73 9.88
N VAL A 211 -22.21 15.77 9.61
CA VAL A 211 -21.02 15.66 8.75
C VAL A 211 -20.00 14.74 9.39
N ASP A 212 -19.74 14.89 10.69
CA ASP A 212 -18.78 14.03 11.39
C ASP A 212 -19.23 12.56 11.35
N ALA A 213 -20.51 12.28 11.55
CA ALA A 213 -21.08 10.93 11.42
C ALA A 213 -20.97 10.39 9.98
N ALA A 214 -21.16 11.24 8.97
CA ALA A 214 -20.97 10.89 7.57
C ALA A 214 -19.53 10.46 7.27
N MET A 215 -18.58 11.27 7.72
CA MET A 215 -17.14 11.03 7.53
C MET A 215 -16.69 9.78 8.29
N GLU A 216 -17.22 9.55 9.50
CA GLU A 216 -16.94 8.34 10.28
C GLU A 216 -17.50 7.09 9.60
N SER A 217 -18.71 7.14 9.06
CA SER A 217 -19.30 6.04 8.29
C SER A 217 -18.47 5.68 7.06
N TYR A 218 -18.00 6.69 6.32
CA TYR A 218 -17.10 6.51 5.18
C TYR A 218 -15.75 5.92 5.60
N SER A 219 -15.16 6.44 6.67
CA SER A 219 -13.92 5.93 7.27
C SER A 219 -14.05 4.46 7.67
N ALA A 220 -15.17 4.06 8.28
CA ALA A 220 -15.48 2.67 8.60
C ALA A 220 -15.65 1.80 7.33
N GLY A 221 -16.22 2.34 6.26
CA GLY A 221 -16.30 1.69 4.95
C GLY A 221 -14.92 1.42 4.34
N LEU A 222 -14.02 2.41 4.40
CA LEU A 222 -12.62 2.27 3.98
C LEU A 222 -11.87 1.23 4.81
N ALA A 223 -12.11 1.19 6.12
CA ALA A 223 -11.51 0.20 7.01
C ALA A 223 -11.91 -1.24 6.64
N ARG A 224 -13.17 -1.46 6.25
CA ARG A 224 -13.65 -2.77 5.76
C ARG A 224 -13.00 -3.15 4.44
N LEU A 225 -12.96 -2.23 3.47
CA LEU A 225 -12.29 -2.50 2.18
C LEU A 225 -10.80 -2.78 2.35
N LEU A 226 -10.14 -2.08 3.27
CA LEU A 226 -8.75 -2.34 3.61
C LEU A 226 -8.56 -3.74 4.20
N GLU A 227 -9.43 -4.17 5.12
CA GLU A 227 -9.41 -5.50 5.72
C GLU A 227 -9.54 -6.59 4.65
N GLU A 228 -10.53 -6.47 3.75
CA GLU A 228 -10.74 -7.42 2.65
C GLU A 228 -9.57 -7.42 1.64
N ALA A 229 -8.97 -6.25 1.40
CA ALA A 229 -7.78 -6.14 0.56
C ALA A 229 -6.56 -6.80 1.20
N ASP A 230 -6.37 -6.66 2.51
CA ASP A 230 -5.30 -7.35 3.25
C ASP A 230 -5.52 -8.86 3.29
N GLU A 231 -6.76 -9.33 3.39
CA GLU A 231 -7.10 -10.75 3.25
C GLU A 231 -6.73 -11.28 1.85
N LEU A 232 -7.06 -10.55 0.78
CA LEU A 232 -6.69 -10.93 -0.59
C LEU A 232 -5.17 -10.92 -0.82
N ARG A 233 -4.45 -9.95 -0.23
CA ARG A 233 -2.97 -9.93 -0.25
C ARG A 233 -2.41 -11.17 0.43
N MET A 234 -2.92 -11.49 1.62
CA MET A 234 -2.44 -12.62 2.42
C MET A 234 -2.73 -13.96 1.76
N SER A 235 -3.93 -14.16 1.22
CA SER A 235 -4.29 -15.40 0.54
C SER A 235 -3.45 -15.58 -0.74
N THR A 236 -3.28 -14.53 -1.54
CA THR A 236 -2.47 -14.56 -2.76
C THR A 236 -0.99 -14.86 -2.43
N ALA A 237 -0.41 -14.15 -1.46
CA ALA A 237 0.98 -14.34 -1.07
C ALA A 237 1.23 -15.74 -0.48
N ARG A 238 0.31 -16.25 0.35
CA ARG A 238 0.40 -17.59 0.93
C ARG A 238 0.26 -18.68 -0.14
N ALA A 239 -0.71 -18.58 -1.04
CA ALA A 239 -0.87 -19.53 -2.14
C ALA A 239 0.41 -19.64 -2.99
N LEU A 240 1.03 -18.51 -3.34
CA LEU A 240 2.33 -18.51 -4.01
C LEU A 240 3.41 -19.18 -3.15
N ALA A 241 3.64 -18.67 -1.94
CA ALA A 241 4.82 -19.01 -1.15
C ALA A 241 4.78 -20.37 -0.47
N THR A 242 3.60 -20.94 -0.22
CA THR A 242 3.46 -22.18 0.56
C THR A 242 2.76 -23.32 -0.17
N GLU A 243 2.01 -23.03 -1.25
CA GLU A 243 1.22 -24.03 -1.96
C GLU A 243 1.72 -24.31 -3.38
N ILE A 244 2.19 -23.29 -4.10
CA ILE A 244 2.61 -23.42 -5.50
C ILE A 244 4.13 -23.55 -5.63
N LEU A 245 4.88 -22.66 -4.97
CA LEU A 245 6.33 -22.59 -5.11
C LEU A 245 7.04 -23.61 -4.21
N THR A 246 8.22 -24.06 -4.65
CA THR A 246 9.14 -24.76 -3.75
C THR A 246 9.66 -23.79 -2.69
N PRO A 247 10.16 -24.28 -1.53
CA PRO A 247 10.70 -23.41 -0.49
C PRO A 247 11.81 -22.46 -1.00
N ARG A 248 12.66 -22.95 -1.91
CA ARG A 248 13.72 -22.15 -2.54
C ARG A 248 13.15 -21.01 -3.40
N GLN A 249 12.23 -21.32 -4.31
CA GLN A 249 11.57 -20.35 -5.17
C GLN A 249 10.81 -19.29 -4.36
N ALA A 250 10.13 -19.73 -3.29
CA ALA A 250 9.42 -18.83 -2.38
C ALA A 250 10.37 -17.87 -1.66
N VAL A 251 11.53 -18.33 -1.21
CA VAL A 251 12.56 -17.47 -0.62
C VAL A 251 13.04 -16.42 -1.63
N GLU A 252 13.38 -16.82 -2.86
CA GLU A 252 13.86 -15.91 -3.91
C GLU A 252 12.80 -14.86 -4.27
N MET A 253 11.54 -15.27 -4.45
CA MET A 253 10.42 -14.36 -4.70
C MET A 253 10.24 -13.36 -3.54
N LEU A 254 10.31 -13.80 -2.28
CA LEU A 254 10.13 -12.94 -1.11
C LEU A 254 11.30 -11.96 -0.92
N VAL A 255 12.53 -12.37 -1.26
CA VAL A 255 13.69 -11.48 -1.32
C VAL A 255 13.43 -10.36 -2.33
N ALA A 256 13.09 -10.71 -3.57
CA ALA A 256 12.83 -9.74 -4.63
C ALA A 256 11.70 -8.78 -4.25
N ALA A 257 10.61 -9.29 -3.66
CA ALA A 257 9.47 -8.48 -3.23
C ALA A 257 9.86 -7.46 -2.14
N LYS A 258 10.62 -7.89 -1.13
CA LYS A 258 11.08 -7.00 -0.05
C LYS A 258 12.10 -5.98 -0.55
N GLN A 259 13.02 -6.38 -1.41
CA GLN A 259 13.99 -5.47 -2.04
C GLN A 259 13.27 -4.38 -2.83
N LEU A 260 12.31 -4.75 -3.68
CA LEU A 260 11.52 -3.79 -4.45
C LEU A 260 10.76 -2.81 -3.55
N HIS A 261 10.07 -3.31 -2.53
CA HIS A 261 9.31 -2.48 -1.58
C HIS A 261 10.23 -1.47 -0.86
N LEU A 262 11.34 -1.94 -0.29
CA LEU A 262 12.27 -1.07 0.44
C LEU A 262 12.97 -0.06 -0.48
N ALA A 263 13.37 -0.49 -1.69
CA ALA A 263 14.00 0.39 -2.66
C ALA A 263 13.07 1.51 -3.12
N VAL A 264 11.81 1.20 -3.46
CA VAL A 264 10.78 2.19 -3.84
C VAL A 264 10.64 3.25 -2.75
N ARG A 265 10.58 2.82 -1.49
CA ARG A 265 10.48 3.71 -0.34
C ARG A 265 11.70 4.61 -0.18
N ASP A 266 12.90 4.04 -0.24
CA ASP A 266 14.15 4.79 -0.09
C ASP A 266 14.32 5.82 -1.22
N TRP A 267 14.02 5.43 -2.46
CA TRP A 267 14.07 6.32 -3.62
C TRP A 267 13.07 7.48 -3.49
N SER A 268 11.87 7.17 -3.04
CA SER A 268 10.83 8.17 -2.84
C SER A 268 11.23 9.23 -1.80
N ARG A 269 11.75 8.78 -0.64
CA ARG A 269 12.19 9.68 0.44
C ARG A 269 13.34 10.58 0.03
N ARG A 270 14.36 10.02 -0.63
CA ARG A 270 15.49 10.81 -1.17
C ARG A 270 15.03 11.91 -2.13
N LYS A 271 14.03 11.61 -2.97
CA LYS A 271 13.47 12.59 -3.91
C LYS A 271 12.72 13.72 -3.19
N GLU A 272 11.95 13.40 -2.15
CA GLU A 272 11.20 14.39 -1.38
C GLU A 272 12.12 15.29 -0.54
N GLU A 273 13.13 14.70 0.12
CA GLU A 273 14.18 15.43 0.83
C GLU A 273 14.95 16.37 -0.09
N GLY A 274 15.34 15.89 -1.29
CA GLY A 274 15.98 16.73 -2.31
C GLY A 274 15.12 17.91 -2.76
N ALA A 275 13.81 17.69 -2.92
CA ALA A 275 12.87 18.75 -3.28
C ALA A 275 12.65 19.77 -2.14
N GLN A 276 12.61 19.31 -0.89
CA GLN A 276 12.53 20.19 0.28
C GLN A 276 13.79 21.05 0.44
N ASN A 277 14.96 20.44 0.31
CA ASN A 277 16.25 21.14 0.36
C ASN A 277 16.40 22.18 -0.76
N ALA A 278 15.84 21.92 -1.95
CA ALA A 278 15.84 22.89 -3.05
C ALA A 278 14.86 24.07 -2.86
N ARG A 279 13.85 23.91 -1.99
CA ARG A 279 12.85 24.97 -1.67
C ARG A 279 13.30 25.89 -0.54
N LEU A 280 14.26 25.47 0.29
CA LEU A 280 14.84 26.33 1.32
C LEU A 280 15.69 27.42 0.65
N PRO A 281 15.52 28.71 1.00
CA PRO A 281 16.39 29.75 0.48
C PRO A 281 17.83 29.44 0.88
N ARG A 282 18.76 29.47 -0.08
CA ARG A 282 20.20 29.42 0.18
C ARG A 282 20.51 30.51 1.20
N ALA A 283 20.75 30.14 2.46
CA ALA A 283 21.26 31.07 3.46
C ALA A 283 22.50 31.73 2.87
N ALA A 284 22.48 33.07 2.85
CA ALA A 284 23.47 33.89 2.19
C ALA A 284 24.89 33.51 2.62
N ALA A 285 25.64 32.87 1.72
CA ALA A 285 27.09 32.87 1.76
C ALA A 285 27.56 34.25 1.28
N ALA A 286 27.54 35.23 2.18
CA ALA A 286 28.05 36.57 2.04
C ALA A 286 28.53 36.97 3.46
N THR A 287 29.76 37.38 3.76
CA THR A 287 30.90 37.83 2.96
C THR A 287 32.10 37.79 3.91
N THR A 288 33.17 37.07 3.58
CA THR A 288 34.50 37.34 4.15
C THR A 288 35.39 37.88 3.04
N ALA A 289 35.35 39.19 2.85
CA ALA A 289 36.41 39.91 2.16
C ALA A 289 37.47 40.28 3.21
N PRO A 290 38.77 40.05 2.96
CA PRO A 290 39.81 40.46 3.88
C PRO A 290 40.04 41.97 3.73
N SER A 291 40.02 42.69 4.84
CA SER A 291 40.45 44.09 4.91
C SER A 291 41.98 44.13 4.78
N GLY A 292 42.47 44.84 3.76
CA GLY A 292 43.83 45.36 3.75
C GLY A 292 43.99 46.59 4.63
#